data_AF-A0A9E6S0Y3-F1
#
_entry.id   AF-A0A9E6S0Y3-F1
#
_cell.length_a   1.000
_cell.length_b   1.000
_cell.length_c   1.000
_cell.angle_alpha   90.00
_cell.angle_beta   90.00
_cell.angle_gamma   90.00
#
_symmetry.space_group_name_H-M   'P 1'
#
loop_
_entity.id
_entity.type
_entity.pdbx_description
1 polymer ?
#
loop_
_entity_poly.entity_id
_entity_poly.type
_entity_poly.pdbx_seq_one_letter_code
_entity_poly.pdbx_strand_id
1 'polypeptide(L)'
;MYLLDTDTLTHLHAGNINVVKRLNSIEDEIIAITIITKIEVLRGRIDYVLKADTGEKLIKAQELLFRTEELLNQIPIIPINQLSSEEFNRLRASSKLRKIGQADLLIASITLVNRATLVTRNLRHFQQIPGIKVVNWVD
;
A
#
# COMPACT_ATOMS: atom_id res chain seq x y z
N MET A 1 3.47 -1.18 14.30
CA MET A 1 3.63 -1.49 12.87
C MET A 1 2.96 -0.41 12.03
N TYR A 2 3.63 0.03 10.98
CA TYR A 2 3.09 0.94 9.97
C TYR A 2 2.95 0.22 8.62
N LEU A 3 1.79 0.37 8.00
CA LEU A 3 1.52 -0.16 6.66
C LEU A 3 1.56 0.98 5.66
N LEU A 4 2.49 0.93 4.71
CA LEU A 4 2.60 1.95 3.67
C LEU A 4 1.61 1.65 2.53
N ASP A 5 0.88 2.66 2.11
CA ASP A 5 0.09 2.65 0.89
C ASP A 5 0.97 2.84 -0.37
N THR A 6 0.43 2.54 -1.55
CA THR A 6 1.12 2.57 -2.85
C THR A 6 1.78 3.94 -3.12
N ASP A 7 1.07 5.03 -2.83
CA ASP A 7 1.59 6.39 -3.00
C ASP A 7 2.76 6.68 -2.04
N THR A 8 2.63 6.30 -0.77
CA THR A 8 3.67 6.51 0.24
C THR A 8 4.94 5.72 -0.10
N LEU A 9 4.78 4.47 -0.56
CA LEU A 9 5.89 3.63 -1.03
C LEU A 9 6.62 4.27 -2.21
N THR A 10 5.87 4.85 -3.15
CA THR A 10 6.44 5.57 -4.30
C THR A 10 7.26 6.79 -3.84
N HIS A 11 6.73 7.57 -2.89
CA HIS A 11 7.44 8.72 -2.34
C HIS A 11 8.69 8.33 -1.53
N LEU A 12 8.65 7.21 -0.80
CA LEU A 12 9.82 6.66 -0.12
C LEU A 12 10.94 6.37 -1.11
N HIS A 13 10.63 5.67 -2.21
CA HIS A 13 11.65 5.35 -3.23
C HIS A 13 12.17 6.58 -3.97
N ALA A 14 11.34 7.60 -4.12
CA ALA A 14 11.78 8.89 -4.66
C ALA A 14 12.66 9.69 -3.69
N GLY A 15 12.94 9.19 -2.48
CA GLY A 15 13.74 9.87 -1.48
C GLY A 15 13.04 11.10 -0.89
N ASN A 16 11.70 11.09 -0.83
CA ASN A 16 10.95 12.21 -0.26
C ASN A 16 11.41 12.49 1.18
N ILE A 17 11.89 13.72 1.41
CA ILE A 17 12.52 14.13 2.67
C ILE A 17 11.58 13.96 3.87
N ASN A 18 10.29 14.25 3.71
CA ASN A 18 9.32 14.12 4.80
C ASN A 18 9.11 12.64 5.17
N VAL A 19 8.95 11.79 4.17
CA VAL A 19 8.79 10.33 4.38
C VAL A 19 10.03 9.74 5.03
N VAL A 20 11.23 10.09 4.55
CA VAL A 20 12.50 9.63 5.13
C VAL A 20 12.68 10.13 6.56
N LYS A 21 12.40 11.40 6.84
CA LYS A 21 12.46 11.94 8.21
C LYS A 21 11.49 11.22 9.15
N ARG A 22 10.27 10.94 8.70
CA ARG A 22 9.28 10.19 9.48
C ARG A 22 9.77 8.77 9.77
N LEU A 23 10.27 8.06 8.77
CA LEU A 23 10.86 6.73 8.95
C LEU A 23 11.99 6.75 9.99
N ASN A 24 12.90 7.71 9.89
CA ASN A 24 14.03 7.83 10.82
C ASN A 24 13.60 8.24 12.24
N SER A 25 12.43 8.87 12.40
CA SER A 25 11.91 9.28 13.72
C SER A 25 11.18 8.18 14.48
N ILE A 26 10.93 7.04 13.82
CA ILE A 26 10.18 5.94 14.40
C ILE A 26 11.20 4.86 14.78
N GLU A 27 11.45 4.69 16.06
CA GLU A 27 12.34 3.65 16.60
C GLU A 27 11.58 2.32 16.76
N ASP A 28 12.24 1.22 16.42
CA ASP A 28 11.80 -0.17 16.66
C ASP A 28 10.43 -0.59 16.08
N GLU A 29 9.91 0.13 15.10
CA GLU A 29 8.64 -0.21 14.46
C GLU A 29 8.82 -0.95 13.13
N ILE A 30 8.00 -1.99 12.94
CA ILE A 30 7.94 -2.71 11.67
C ILE A 30 7.27 -1.82 10.62
N ILE A 31 7.99 -1.56 9.53
CA ILE A 31 7.46 -0.94 8.31
C ILE A 31 7.15 -2.05 7.32
N ALA A 32 5.92 -2.12 6.87
CA ALA A 32 5.44 -3.17 5.99
C ALA A 32 4.47 -2.60 4.94
N ILE A 33 4.08 -3.43 3.98
CA ILE A 33 2.99 -3.16 3.05
C ILE A 33 1.97 -4.28 3.10
N THR A 34 0.75 -4.02 2.63
CA THR A 34 -0.21 -5.09 2.43
C THR A 34 0.10 -5.85 1.13
N ILE A 35 -0.37 -7.10 1.04
CA ILE A 35 -0.37 -7.83 -0.24
C ILE A 35 -1.13 -7.08 -1.34
N ILE A 36 -2.14 -6.27 -0.99
CA ILE A 36 -2.90 -5.47 -1.94
C ILE A 36 -2.01 -4.38 -2.57
N THR A 37 -1.26 -3.66 -1.74
CA THR A 37 -0.26 -2.67 -2.19
C THR A 37 0.76 -3.32 -3.14
N LYS A 38 1.26 -4.52 -2.80
CA LYS A 38 2.14 -5.28 -3.71
C LYS A 38 1.48 -5.56 -5.06
N ILE A 39 0.23 -6.03 -5.05
CA ILE A 39 -0.53 -6.34 -6.28
C ILE A 39 -0.71 -5.08 -7.14
N GLU A 40 -1.08 -3.95 -6.54
CA GLU A 40 -1.30 -2.69 -7.26
C GLU A 40 -0.03 -2.20 -7.96
N VAL A 41 1.09 -2.20 -7.23
CA VAL A 41 2.39 -1.79 -7.75
C VAL A 41 2.82 -2.69 -8.91
N LEU A 42 2.74 -4.02 -8.73
CA LEU A 42 3.11 -4.98 -9.77
C LEU A 42 2.19 -4.89 -10.99
N ARG A 43 0.87 -4.73 -10.79
CA ARG A 43 -0.09 -4.52 -11.89
C ARG A 43 0.32 -3.30 -12.74
N GLY A 44 0.66 -2.18 -12.10
CA GLY A 44 1.12 -0.99 -12.82
C GLY A 44 2.38 -1.23 -13.64
N ARG A 45 3.34 -2.02 -13.13
CA ARG A 45 4.56 -2.39 -13.86
C ARG A 45 4.30 -3.36 -15.01
N ILE A 46 3.46 -4.37 -14.79
CA ILE A 46 3.04 -5.33 -15.83
C ILE A 46 2.32 -4.59 -16.95
N ASP A 47 1.35 -3.74 -16.62
CA ASP A 47 0.64 -2.93 -17.61
C ASP A 47 1.59 -2.03 -18.41
N TYR A 48 2.62 -1.48 -17.76
CA TYR A 48 3.62 -0.64 -18.43
C TYR A 48 4.46 -1.43 -19.45
N VAL A 49 4.86 -2.66 -19.12
CA VAL A 49 5.55 -3.57 -20.05
C VAL A 49 4.64 -3.90 -21.23
N LEU A 50 3.39 -4.29 -20.98
CA LEU A 50 2.46 -4.71 -22.03
C LEU A 50 2.03 -3.59 -22.98
N LYS A 51 2.10 -2.32 -22.52
CA LYS A 51 1.77 -1.13 -23.32
C LYS A 51 2.97 -0.52 -24.06
N ALA A 52 4.18 -1.06 -23.88
CA ALA A 52 5.36 -0.52 -24.56
C ALA A 52 5.27 -0.71 -26.08
N ASP A 53 5.38 0.37 -26.83
CA ASP A 53 5.22 0.44 -28.29
C ASP A 53 6.55 0.58 -29.06
N THR A 54 7.68 0.65 -28.34
CA THR A 54 9.03 0.69 -28.93
C THR A 54 9.97 -0.24 -28.16
N GLY A 55 11.04 -0.72 -28.83
CA GLY A 55 12.06 -1.56 -28.20
C GLY A 55 12.74 -0.88 -27.00
N GLU A 56 13.03 0.42 -27.11
CA GLU A 56 13.60 1.21 -26.00
C GLU A 56 12.66 1.24 -24.78
N LYS A 57 11.36 1.51 -25.01
CA LYS A 57 10.36 1.49 -23.92
C LYS A 57 10.20 0.11 -23.32
N LEU A 58 10.28 -0.96 -24.13
CA LEU A 58 10.17 -2.33 -23.64
C LEU A 58 11.32 -2.68 -22.69
N ILE A 59 12.58 -2.37 -23.07
CA ILE A 59 13.76 -2.59 -22.23
C ILE A 59 13.61 -1.80 -20.91
N LYS A 60 13.28 -0.51 -20.99
CA LYS A 60 13.08 0.34 -19.82
C LYS A 60 11.95 -0.15 -18.91
N ALA A 61 10.83 -0.61 -19.48
CA ALA A 61 9.71 -1.13 -18.71
C ALA A 61 10.08 -2.42 -17.97
N GLN A 62 10.83 -3.32 -18.63
CA GLN A 62 11.36 -4.54 -18.01
C GLN A 62 12.32 -4.22 -16.85
N GLU A 63 13.26 -3.30 -17.05
CA GLU A 63 14.18 -2.86 -15.98
C GLU A 63 13.43 -2.32 -14.76
N LEU A 64 12.38 -1.53 -14.99
CA LEU A 64 11.55 -0.98 -13.91
C LEU A 64 10.74 -2.06 -13.18
N LEU A 65 10.26 -3.09 -13.88
CA LEU A 65 9.60 -4.23 -13.27
C LEU A 65 10.56 -4.97 -12.32
N PHE A 66 11.74 -5.37 -12.80
CA PHE A 66 12.73 -6.09 -11.98
C PHE A 66 13.17 -5.30 -10.75
N ARG A 67 13.48 -4.01 -10.91
CA ARG A 67 13.83 -3.14 -9.77
C ARG A 67 12.70 -3.05 -8.75
N THR A 68 11.46 -3.04 -9.22
CA THR A 68 10.29 -2.99 -8.33
C THR A 68 10.12 -4.32 -7.58
N GLU A 69 10.35 -5.46 -8.21
CA GLU A 69 10.30 -6.77 -7.56
C GLU A 69 11.40 -6.92 -6.49
N GLU A 70 12.64 -6.57 -6.80
CA GLU A 70 13.76 -6.59 -5.86
C GLU A 70 13.47 -5.76 -4.60
N LEU A 71 12.84 -4.62 -4.80
CA LEU A 71 12.49 -3.68 -3.74
C LEU A 71 11.33 -4.19 -2.88
N LEU A 72 10.29 -4.73 -3.51
CA LEU A 72 9.16 -5.35 -2.80
C LEU A 72 9.61 -6.59 -2.01
N ASN A 73 10.67 -7.27 -2.41
CA ASN A 73 11.26 -8.39 -1.68
C ASN A 73 12.02 -7.97 -0.41
N GLN A 74 12.38 -6.69 -0.29
CA GLN A 74 13.07 -6.14 0.89
C GLN A 74 12.10 -5.65 1.97
N ILE A 75 10.80 -5.55 1.65
CA ILE A 75 9.78 -4.99 2.53
C ILE A 75 8.88 -6.13 3.03
N PRO A 76 8.64 -6.27 4.35
CA PRO A 76 7.66 -7.20 4.88
C PRO A 76 6.29 -6.99 4.24
N ILE A 77 5.68 -8.08 3.76
CA ILE A 77 4.36 -8.07 3.13
C ILE A 77 3.37 -8.78 4.05
N ILE A 78 2.33 -8.08 4.47
CA ILE A 78 1.26 -8.65 5.29
C ILE A 78 0.23 -9.31 4.38
N PRO A 79 0.02 -10.65 4.49
CA PRO A 79 -0.91 -11.38 3.63
C PRO A 79 -2.36 -11.19 4.06
N ILE A 80 -3.27 -11.58 3.19
CA ILE A 80 -4.66 -11.84 3.58
C ILE A 80 -4.67 -13.16 4.36
N ASN A 81 -5.31 -13.14 5.52
CA ASN A 81 -5.60 -14.32 6.33
C ASN A 81 -7.10 -14.38 6.70
N GLN A 82 -7.48 -15.43 7.41
CA GLN A 82 -8.87 -15.66 7.83
C GLN A 82 -9.48 -14.45 8.56
N LEU A 83 -8.75 -13.88 9.53
CA LEU A 83 -9.22 -12.74 10.30
C LEU A 83 -9.45 -11.50 9.41
N SER A 84 -8.53 -11.21 8.49
CA SER A 84 -8.69 -10.08 7.55
C SER A 84 -9.82 -10.28 6.54
N SER A 85 -10.16 -11.54 6.23
CA SER A 85 -11.28 -11.91 5.37
C SER A 85 -12.62 -11.68 6.08
N GLU A 86 -12.73 -12.11 7.34
CA GLU A 86 -13.91 -11.85 8.19
C GLU A 86 -14.12 -10.36 8.40
N GLU A 87 -13.05 -9.63 8.69
CA GLU A 87 -13.09 -8.18 8.85
C GLU A 87 -13.48 -7.47 7.54
N PHE A 88 -12.98 -7.93 6.39
CA PHE A 88 -13.39 -7.42 5.09
C PHE A 88 -14.91 -7.61 4.86
N ASN A 89 -15.46 -8.78 5.19
CA ASN A 89 -16.89 -9.03 5.08
C ASN A 89 -17.71 -8.10 5.99
N ARG A 90 -17.24 -7.88 7.23
CA ARG A 90 -17.85 -6.94 8.17
C ARG A 90 -17.87 -5.51 7.61
N LEU A 91 -16.74 -5.03 7.07
CA LEU A 91 -16.65 -3.71 6.48
C LEU A 91 -17.54 -3.58 5.24
N ARG A 92 -17.55 -4.59 4.36
CA ARG A 92 -18.34 -4.62 3.12
C ARG A 92 -19.85 -4.63 3.38
N ALA A 93 -20.29 -5.25 4.48
CA ALA A 93 -21.70 -5.24 4.89
C ALA A 93 -22.17 -3.87 5.38
N SER A 94 -21.25 -2.97 5.75
CA SER A 94 -21.60 -1.64 6.25
C SER A 94 -22.14 -0.74 5.13
N SER A 95 -23.39 -0.30 5.27
CA SER A 95 -24.02 0.65 4.34
C SER A 95 -23.27 1.98 4.25
N LYS A 96 -22.59 2.38 5.34
CA LYS A 96 -21.80 3.62 5.42
C LYS A 96 -20.52 3.56 4.57
N LEU A 97 -20.00 2.37 4.28
CA LEU A 97 -18.73 2.19 3.57
C LEU A 97 -18.91 1.79 2.10
N ARG A 98 -20.15 1.84 1.56
CA ARG A 98 -20.47 1.42 0.18
C ARG A 98 -19.71 2.19 -0.91
N LYS A 99 -19.24 3.40 -0.61
CA LYS A 99 -18.48 4.24 -1.54
C LYS A 99 -16.97 3.98 -1.50
N ILE A 100 -16.48 3.22 -0.52
CA ILE A 100 -15.06 2.89 -0.41
C ILE A 100 -14.76 1.75 -1.39
N GLY A 101 -13.67 1.89 -2.14
CA GLY A 101 -13.24 0.91 -3.13
C GLY A 101 -12.91 -0.44 -2.49
N GLN A 102 -13.00 -1.52 -3.29
CA GLN A 102 -12.70 -2.86 -2.79
C GLN A 102 -11.25 -3.01 -2.31
N ALA A 103 -10.28 -2.42 -3.03
CA ALA A 103 -8.88 -2.43 -2.63
C ALA A 103 -8.66 -1.72 -1.28
N ASP A 104 -9.22 -0.52 -1.11
CA ASP A 104 -9.19 0.23 0.15
C ASP A 104 -9.80 -0.57 1.31
N LEU A 105 -10.93 -1.26 1.07
CA LEU A 105 -11.55 -2.12 2.10
C LEU A 105 -10.66 -3.32 2.48
N LEU A 106 -9.93 -3.91 1.53
CA LEU A 106 -8.98 -4.99 1.81
C LEU A 106 -7.75 -4.48 2.57
N ILE A 107 -7.21 -3.32 2.18
CA ILE A 107 -6.11 -2.66 2.90
C ILE A 107 -6.56 -2.36 4.34
N ALA A 108 -7.75 -1.81 4.51
CA ALA A 108 -8.30 -1.47 5.81
C ALA A 108 -8.54 -2.70 6.68
N SER A 109 -9.06 -3.80 6.12
CA SER A 109 -9.29 -5.03 6.90
C SER A 109 -7.99 -5.64 7.40
N ILE A 110 -6.95 -5.68 6.57
CA ILE A 110 -5.60 -6.12 6.97
C ILE A 110 -5.05 -5.18 8.05
N THR A 111 -5.20 -3.86 7.88
CA THR A 111 -4.71 -2.85 8.84
C THR A 111 -5.34 -3.03 10.21
N LEU A 112 -6.67 -3.17 10.27
CA LEU A 112 -7.43 -3.29 11.51
C LEU A 112 -7.08 -4.55 12.31
N VAL A 113 -7.05 -5.70 11.63
CA VAL A 113 -6.74 -6.99 12.27
C VAL A 113 -5.33 -7.00 12.87
N ASN A 114 -4.37 -6.36 12.19
CA ASN A 114 -3.00 -6.27 12.67
C ASN A 114 -2.78 -5.09 13.64
N ARG A 115 -3.83 -4.34 14.00
CA ARG A 115 -3.76 -3.14 14.86
C ARG A 115 -2.69 -2.13 14.39
N ALA A 116 -2.49 -2.08 13.08
CA ALA A 116 -1.45 -1.27 12.46
C ALA A 116 -1.93 0.18 12.23
N THR A 117 -0.98 1.06 11.92
CA THR A 117 -1.28 2.40 11.42
C THR A 117 -1.05 2.44 9.92
N LEU A 118 -2.09 2.78 9.15
CA LEU A 118 -1.98 2.97 7.70
C LEU A 118 -1.37 4.34 7.39
N VAL A 119 -0.32 4.35 6.57
CA VAL A 119 0.34 5.57 6.09
C VAL A 119 -0.12 5.84 4.67
N THR A 120 -1.01 6.82 4.52
CA THR A 120 -1.64 7.17 3.23
C THR A 120 -1.89 8.68 3.14
N ARG A 121 -1.86 9.21 1.92
CA ARG A 121 -2.29 10.58 1.63
C ARG A 121 -3.81 10.70 1.60
N ASN A 122 -4.52 9.59 1.38
CA ASN A 122 -5.98 9.54 1.24
C ASN A 122 -6.71 9.50 2.58
N LEU A 123 -6.31 10.33 3.54
CA LEU A 123 -6.84 10.33 4.92
C LEU A 123 -8.36 10.37 4.96
N ARG A 124 -8.99 11.24 4.17
CA ARG A 124 -10.46 11.41 4.14
C ARG A 124 -11.22 10.14 3.75
N HIS A 125 -10.63 9.27 2.92
CA HIS A 125 -11.27 8.01 2.52
C HIS A 125 -11.23 7.01 3.67
N PHE A 126 -10.06 6.79 4.24
CA PHE A 126 -9.89 5.78 5.29
C PHE A 126 -10.44 6.22 6.65
N GLN A 127 -10.49 7.52 6.97
CA GLN A 127 -11.08 8.02 8.22
C GLN A 127 -12.57 7.69 8.38
N GLN A 128 -13.26 7.34 7.30
CA GLN A 128 -14.65 6.87 7.36
C GLN A 128 -14.77 5.46 7.98
N ILE A 129 -13.67 4.69 8.02
CA ILE A 129 -13.64 3.32 8.52
C ILE A 129 -13.45 3.34 10.04
N PRO A 130 -14.40 2.82 10.83
CA PRO A 130 -14.30 2.86 12.28
C PRO A 130 -13.10 2.09 12.82
N GLY A 131 -12.34 2.72 13.73
CA GLY A 131 -11.22 2.11 14.45
C GLY A 131 -9.89 2.06 13.70
N ILE A 132 -9.85 2.49 12.43
CA ILE A 132 -8.59 2.50 11.67
C ILE A 132 -7.71 3.68 12.14
N LYS A 133 -6.42 3.41 12.31
CA LYS A 133 -5.42 4.46 12.54
C LYS A 133 -4.80 4.84 11.21
N VAL A 134 -4.84 6.12 10.87
CA VAL A 134 -4.30 6.64 9.62
C VAL A 134 -3.44 7.88 9.86
N VAL A 135 -2.33 7.98 9.15
CA VAL A 135 -1.40 9.11 9.19
C VAL A 135 -0.91 9.43 7.80
N ASN A 136 -0.52 10.69 7.57
CA ASN A 136 0.11 11.14 6.34
C ASN A 136 1.56 11.52 6.64
N TRP A 137 2.50 11.01 5.84
CA TRP A 137 3.93 11.29 5.95
C TRP A 137 4.50 12.08 4.77
N VAL A 138 3.72 12.25 3.70
CA VAL A 138 4.19 12.84 2.45
C VAL A 138 4.07 14.36 2.49
N ASP A 139 2.94 14.86 2.97
CA ASP A 139 2.60 16.28 2.98
C ASP A 139 3.22 17.02 4.17
#